data_AF-A0A2N5CVZ4-F1
#
_entry.id   AF-A0A2N5CVZ4-F1
#
_cell.length_a   1.000
_cell.length_b   1.000
_cell.length_c   1.000
_cell.angle_alpha   90.00
_cell.angle_beta   90.00
_cell.angle_gamma   90.00
#
_symmetry.space_group_name_H-M   'P 1'
#
loop_
_entity.id
_entity.type
_entity.pdbx_description
1 polymer ?
#
loop_
_entity_poly.entity_id
_entity_poly.type
_entity_poly.pdbx_seq_one_letter_code
_entity_poly.pdbx_strand_id
1 'polypeptide(L)'
;MGKYDPLGGYLRRLKTDSVDLGFAEIERILGAMLPKSAQRPQWWANQIDPQGRHVQTRAWREAGYDAFPEAGAERVRFVRRQV
;
A
#
# COMPACT_ATOMS: atom_id res chain seq x y z
N MET A 1 -6.70 4.05 15.05
CA MET A 1 -6.21 3.16 13.98
C MET A 1 -6.88 3.57 12.68
N GLY A 2 -6.10 3.88 11.66
CA GLY A 2 -6.58 4.20 10.33
C GLY A 2 -6.99 2.94 9.56
N LYS A 3 -7.85 3.13 8.55
CA LYS A 3 -8.35 2.05 7.68
C LYS A 3 -7.25 1.16 7.08
N TYR A 4 -6.05 1.72 6.85
CA TYR A 4 -4.94 1.03 6.17
C TYR A 4 -3.82 0.57 7.12
N ASP A 5 -3.96 0.79 8.44
CA ASP A 5 -2.97 0.34 9.43
C ASP A 5 -2.66 -1.16 9.36
N PRO A 6 -3.63 -2.08 9.10
CA PRO A 6 -3.33 -3.50 8.96
C PRO A 6 -2.33 -3.80 7.84
N LEU A 7 -2.42 -3.10 6.70
CA LEU A 7 -1.47 -3.24 5.60
C LEU A 7 -0.08 -2.76 6.00
N GLY A 8 0.02 -1.61 6.68
CA GLY A 8 1.30 -1.13 7.20
C GLY A 8 1.92 -2.09 8.23
N GLY A 9 1.10 -2.66 9.11
CA GLY A 9 1.53 -3.67 10.08
C GLY A 9 2.03 -4.96 9.43
N TYR A 10 1.34 -5.43 8.38
CA TYR A 10 1.77 -6.57 7.57
C TYR A 10 3.13 -6.32 6.92
N LEU A 11 3.27 -5.20 6.20
CA LEU A 11 4.50 -4.85 5.49
C LEU A 11 5.69 -4.70 6.44
N ARG A 12 5.51 -4.07 7.60
CA ARG A 12 6.58 -3.89 8.61
C ARG A 12 7.14 -5.21 9.15
N ARG A 13 6.35 -6.30 9.14
CA ARG A 13 6.77 -7.63 9.60
C ARG A 13 7.52 -8.42 8.54
N LEU A 14 7.47 -7.99 7.28
CA LEU A 14 8.17 -8.67 6.20
C LEU A 14 9.69 -8.46 6.33
N LYS A 15 10.44 -9.54 6.08
CA LYS A 15 11.90 -9.55 6.02
C LYS A 15 12.43 -9.47 4.58
N THR A 16 11.55 -9.27 3.60
CA THR A 16 11.88 -9.17 2.18
C THR A 16 11.98 -7.72 1.73
N ASP A 17 12.86 -7.46 0.76
CA ASP A 17 13.01 -6.16 0.12
C ASP A 17 11.89 -5.86 -0.87
N SER A 18 11.16 -6.87 -1.33
CA SER A 18 9.96 -6.65 -2.13
C SER A 18 8.89 -7.71 -1.92
N VAL A 19 7.64 -7.32 -2.06
CA VAL A 19 6.48 -8.21 -2.05
C VAL A 19 5.47 -7.74 -3.10
N ASP A 20 4.96 -8.67 -3.88
CA ASP A 20 3.84 -8.44 -4.77
C ASP A 20 2.55 -8.87 -4.07
N LEU A 21 1.56 -7.99 -4.00
CA LEU A 21 0.24 -8.29 -3.44
C LEU A 21 -0.87 -7.96 -4.45
N GLY A 22 -1.77 -8.90 -4.67
CA GLY A 22 -3.01 -8.68 -5.40
C GLY A 22 -4.02 -7.88 -4.57
N PHE A 23 -5.00 -7.24 -5.22
CA PHE A 23 -6.04 -6.47 -4.52
C PHE A 23 -6.79 -7.35 -3.51
N ALA A 24 -7.16 -8.58 -3.88
CA ALA A 24 -7.83 -9.51 -2.98
C ALA A 24 -7.00 -9.87 -1.73
N GLU A 25 -5.67 -9.94 -1.85
CA GLU A 25 -4.78 -10.18 -0.71
C GLU A 25 -4.70 -8.95 0.20
N ILE A 26 -4.62 -7.75 -0.40
CA ILE A 26 -4.65 -6.48 0.32
C ILE A 26 -5.98 -6.34 1.06
N GLU A 27 -7.11 -6.62 0.42
CA GLU A 27 -8.44 -6.58 1.03
C GLU A 27 -8.58 -7.57 2.19
N ARG A 28 -8.00 -8.76 2.06
CA ARG A 28 -7.94 -9.75 3.15
C ARG A 28 -7.12 -9.24 4.33
N ILE A 29 -5.98 -8.59 4.08
CA ILE A 29 -5.15 -7.96 5.13
C ILE A 29 -5.90 -6.81 5.81
N LEU A 30 -6.64 -6.02 5.03
CA LEU A 30 -7.45 -4.90 5.53
C LEU A 30 -8.73 -5.34 6.24
N GLY A 31 -9.23 -6.55 5.97
CA GLY A 31 -10.56 -6.99 6.37
C GLY A 31 -11.69 -6.17 5.73
N ALA A 32 -11.40 -5.50 4.61
CA ALA A 32 -12.32 -4.59 3.93
C ALA A 32 -11.94 -4.45 2.46
N MET A 33 -12.95 -4.14 1.62
CA MET A 33 -12.73 -3.90 0.20
C MET A 33 -11.95 -2.59 -0.04
N LEU A 34 -11.08 -2.63 -1.05
CA LEU A 34 -10.42 -1.44 -1.57
C LEU A 34 -11.47 -0.55 -2.26
N PRO A 35 -11.33 0.78 -2.15
CA PRO A 35 -12.22 1.67 -2.88
C PRO A 35 -11.98 1.53 -4.39
N LYS A 36 -13.00 1.83 -5.22
CA LYS A 36 -12.87 1.85 -6.69
C LYS A 36 -11.69 2.70 -7.18
N SER A 37 -11.31 3.74 -6.45
CA SER A 37 -10.15 4.58 -6.75
C SER A 37 -8.82 3.82 -6.77
N ALA A 38 -8.69 2.69 -6.05
CA ALA A 38 -7.50 1.85 -6.05
C ALA A 38 -7.19 1.24 -7.42
N GLN A 39 -8.16 1.18 -8.33
CA GLN A 39 -7.91 0.79 -9.73
C GLN A 39 -7.04 1.80 -10.49
N ARG A 40 -6.88 3.03 -9.98
CA ARG A 40 -6.08 4.06 -10.62
C ARG A 40 -4.66 3.99 -10.07
N PRO A 41 -3.60 3.86 -10.90
CA PRO A 41 -2.21 3.82 -10.43
C PRO A 41 -1.82 4.99 -9.53
N GLN A 42 -2.34 6.19 -9.82
CA GLN A 42 -2.16 7.41 -9.02
C GLN A 42 -2.67 7.31 -7.57
N TRP A 43 -3.59 6.39 -7.27
CA TRP A 43 -4.04 6.14 -5.90
C TRP A 43 -2.95 5.49 -5.03
N TRP A 44 -2.07 4.72 -5.66
CA TRP A 44 -0.90 4.08 -5.06
C TRP A 44 0.36 4.95 -5.09
N ALA A 45 0.26 6.20 -5.55
CA ALA A 45 1.40 7.11 -5.59
C ALA A 45 2.00 7.30 -4.19
N ASN A 46 3.34 7.31 -4.12
CA ASN A 46 4.11 7.46 -2.88
C ASN A 46 4.19 8.92 -2.38
N GLN A 47 3.21 9.74 -2.77
CA GLN A 47 3.13 11.15 -2.36
C GLN A 47 2.62 11.24 -0.91
N ILE A 48 3.43 11.82 -0.05
CA ILE A 48 3.01 12.19 1.30
C ILE A 48 2.39 13.58 1.18
N ASP A 49 1.07 13.65 1.27
CA ASP A 49 0.37 14.93 1.34
C ASP A 49 0.54 15.54 2.74
N PRO A 50 1.13 16.74 2.87
CA PRO A 50 1.34 17.39 4.17
C PRO A 50 0.03 17.77 4.88
N GLN A 51 -1.11 17.73 4.19
CA GLN A 51 -2.43 17.92 4.79
C GLN A 51 -3.09 16.61 5.26
N GLY A 52 -2.39 15.47 5.16
CA GLY A 52 -2.83 14.18 5.72
C GLY A 52 -3.98 13.52 4.96
N ARG A 53 -4.31 13.96 3.75
CA ARG A 53 -5.46 13.44 2.98
C ARG A 53 -5.22 12.04 2.39
N HIS A 54 -3.95 11.64 2.27
CA HIS A 54 -3.54 10.36 1.70
C HIS A 54 -3.26 9.32 2.79
N VAL A 55 -4.28 9.00 3.58
CA VAL A 55 -4.20 8.05 4.71
C VAL A 55 -3.77 6.64 4.27
N GLN A 56 -4.02 6.25 3.02
CA GLN A 56 -3.55 5.00 2.45
C GLN A 56 -2.03 5.00 2.27
N THR A 57 -1.48 6.07 1.68
CA THR A 57 -0.06 6.17 1.36
C THR A 57 0.80 6.12 2.61
N ARG A 58 0.30 6.71 3.69
CA ARG A 58 0.93 6.67 5.01
C ARG A 58 1.19 5.22 5.48
N ALA A 59 0.28 4.29 5.23
CA ALA A 59 0.38 2.92 5.75
C ALA A 59 1.62 2.18 5.26
N TRP A 60 1.91 2.18 3.96
CA TRP A 60 3.11 1.53 3.43
C TRP A 60 4.37 2.38 3.59
N ARG A 61 4.26 3.71 3.51
CA ARG A 61 5.41 4.61 3.70
C ARG A 61 5.97 4.56 5.11
N GLU A 62 5.12 4.52 6.14
CA GLU A 62 5.53 4.32 7.54
C GLU A 62 5.97 2.89 7.85
N ALA A 63 5.64 1.93 6.98
CA ALA A 63 6.20 0.59 7.03
C ALA A 63 7.58 0.49 6.35
N GLY A 64 8.06 1.58 5.73
CA GLY A 64 9.34 1.62 5.02
C GLY A 64 9.27 1.10 3.59
N TYR A 65 8.09 1.07 2.97
CA TYR A 65 7.89 0.61 1.59
C TYR A 65 7.38 1.72 0.67
N ASP A 66 7.68 1.56 -0.61
CA ASP A 66 7.07 2.28 -1.74
C ASP A 66 6.20 1.34 -2.56
N ALA A 67 5.05 1.82 -3.02
CA ALA A 67 4.12 1.08 -3.84
C ALA A 67 4.34 1.36 -5.33
N PHE A 68 4.29 0.29 -6.14
CA PHE A 68 4.41 0.30 -7.58
C PHE A 68 3.26 -0.56 -8.15
N PRO A 69 2.12 0.07 -8.52
CA PRO A 69 1.01 -0.66 -9.12
C PRO A 69 1.41 -1.19 -10.49
N GLU A 70 0.98 -2.40 -10.83
CA GLU A 70 1.20 -2.99 -12.13
C GLU A 70 0.13 -2.51 -13.12
N ALA A 71 0.55 -2.01 -14.27
CA ALA A 71 -0.38 -1.51 -15.29
C ALA A 71 -1.19 -2.67 -15.88
N GLY A 72 -2.51 -2.55 -15.84
CA GLY A 72 -3.42 -3.56 -16.38
C GLY A 72 -3.63 -4.79 -15.49
N ALA A 73 -3.11 -4.78 -14.25
CA ALA A 73 -3.33 -5.83 -13.27
C ALA A 73 -3.81 -5.27 -11.93
N GLU A 74 -4.63 -6.03 -11.21
CA GLU A 74 -5.06 -5.70 -9.84
C GLU A 74 -3.98 -6.12 -8.84
N ARG A 75 -2.75 -5.63 -9.04
CA ARG A 75 -1.56 -6.01 -8.28
C ARG A 75 -0.67 -4.82 -8.00
N VAL A 76 -0.04 -4.84 -6.83
CA VAL A 76 0.89 -3.80 -6.37
C VAL A 76 2.14 -4.45 -5.84
N ARG A 77 3.27 -4.01 -6.36
CA ARG A 77 4.58 -4.32 -5.81
C ARG A 77 4.93 -3.31 -4.73
N PHE A 78 5.21 -3.79 -3.52
CA PHE A 78 5.79 -2.97 -2.46
C PHE A 78 7.28 -3.23 -2.41
N VAL A 79 8.11 -2.18 -2.50
CA VAL A 79 9.57 -2.27 -2.44
C VAL A 79 10.08 -1.50 -1.23
N ARG A 80 10.94 -2.13 -0.44
CA ARG A 80 11.56 -1.53 0.74
C ARG A 80 12.40 -0.34 0.29
N ARG A 81 12.18 0.78 0.95
CA ARG A 81 12.94 2.01 0.72
C ARG A 81 14.35 1.82 1.24
N GLN A 82 15.34 2.01 0.38
CA GLN A 82 16.72 2.22 0.80
C GLN A 82 16.75 3.65 1.38
N VAL A 83 16.98 3.78 2.68
CA VAL A 83 17.13 5.07 3.37
C VAL A 83 18.60 5.27 3.71
#